data_AF-A0A137R0F4-F1
#
_entry.id   AF-A0A137R0F4-F1
#
_cell.length_a   1.000
_cell.length_b   1.000
_cell.length_c   1.000
_cell.angle_alpha   90.00
_cell.angle_beta   90.00
_cell.angle_gamma   90.00
#
_symmetry.space_group_name_H-M   'P 1'
#
loop_
_entity.id
_entity.type
_entity.pdbx_description
1 polymer ?
#
loop_
_entity_poly.entity_id
_entity_poly.type
_entity_poly.pdbx_seq_one_letter_code
_entity_poly.pdbx_strand_id
1 'polypeptide(L)'
;GIKKFADAALANLAAAHDAIIKARVFQTQQGNKRRLPEPDIKVNDLVYLATKNLNLPKGRSNKLCPKYIGPFRIVEARPIFKLSP
;
A
#
# COMPACT_ATOMS: atom_id res chain seq x y z
N GLY A 1 17.86 -44.75 -2.99
CA GLY A 1 16.93 -45.26 -4.03
C GLY A 1 16.04 -44.13 -4.49
N ILE A 2 15.74 -44.06 -5.78
CA ILE A 2 15.09 -42.92 -6.47
C ILE A 2 13.76 -42.49 -5.79
N LYS A 3 12.98 -43.43 -5.25
CA LYS A 3 11.73 -43.14 -4.54
C LYS A 3 11.94 -42.25 -3.30
N LYS A 4 12.92 -42.58 -2.45
CA LYS A 4 13.26 -41.77 -1.26
C LYS A 4 13.67 -40.34 -1.62
N PHE A 5 14.30 -40.16 -2.78
CA PHE A 5 14.67 -38.84 -3.28
C PHE A 5 13.42 -38.04 -3.73
N ALA A 6 12.50 -38.68 -4.45
CA ALA A 6 11.24 -38.05 -4.86
C ALA A 6 10.38 -37.66 -3.64
N ASP A 7 10.28 -38.53 -2.64
CA ASP A 7 9.53 -38.26 -1.41
C ASP A 7 10.12 -37.07 -0.64
N ALA A 8 11.46 -37.01 -0.53
CA ALA A 8 12.15 -35.89 0.09
C ALA A 8 11.96 -34.58 -0.69
N ALA A 9 11.97 -34.63 -2.03
CA ALA A 9 11.72 -33.46 -2.85
C ALA A 9 10.30 -32.92 -2.66
N LEU A 10 9.30 -33.80 -2.59
CA LEU A 10 7.91 -33.41 -2.33
C LEU A 10 7.74 -32.78 -0.95
N ALA A 11 8.35 -33.37 0.07
CA ALA A 11 8.33 -32.84 1.44
C ALA A 11 8.99 -31.46 1.53
N ASN A 12 10.12 -31.27 0.84
CA ASN A 12 10.81 -29.98 0.79
C ASN A 12 9.98 -28.91 0.06
N LEU A 13 9.26 -29.28 -1.00
CA LEU A 13 8.37 -28.36 -1.73
C LEU A 13 7.23 -27.90 -0.81
N ALA A 14 6.59 -28.82 -0.10
CA ALA A 14 5.55 -28.50 0.88
C ALA A 14 6.09 -27.58 1.99
N ALA A 15 7.24 -27.90 2.56
CA ALA A 15 7.88 -27.08 3.60
C ALA A 15 8.25 -25.68 3.09
N ALA A 16 8.76 -25.57 1.86
CA ALA A 16 9.07 -24.28 1.23
C ALA A 16 7.81 -23.44 1.01
N HIS A 17 6.72 -24.06 0.58
CA HIS A 17 5.43 -23.39 0.39
C HIS A 17 4.90 -22.80 1.70
N ASP A 18 4.89 -23.60 2.76
CA ASP A 18 4.44 -23.15 4.09
C ASP A 18 5.33 -22.03 4.64
N ALA A 19 6.64 -22.11 4.43
CA ALA A 19 7.58 -21.06 4.79
C ALA A 19 7.28 -19.74 4.06
N ILE A 20 6.93 -19.80 2.76
CA ILE A 20 6.54 -18.61 1.98
C ILE A 20 5.25 -18.00 2.52
N ILE A 21 4.23 -18.81 2.80
CA ILE A 21 2.97 -18.31 3.37
C ILE A 21 3.23 -17.63 4.71
N LYS A 22 3.96 -18.29 5.60
CA LYS A 22 4.32 -17.75 6.91
C LYS A 22 5.07 -16.43 6.78
N ALA A 23 6.05 -16.36 5.88
CA ALA A 23 6.81 -15.14 5.62
C ALA A 23 5.92 -13.99 5.13
N ARG A 24 4.97 -14.27 4.22
CA ARG A 24 4.01 -13.28 3.72
C ARG A 24 3.14 -12.72 4.86
N VAL A 25 2.59 -13.59 5.71
CA VAL A 25 1.77 -13.17 6.85
C VAL A 25 2.56 -12.24 7.78
N PHE A 26 3.80 -12.59 8.10
CA PHE A 26 4.65 -11.71 8.93
C PHE A 26 4.96 -10.38 8.26
N GLN A 27 5.30 -10.38 6.97
CA GLN A 27 5.55 -9.15 6.22
C GLN A 27 4.32 -8.24 6.20
N THR A 28 3.14 -8.81 5.95
CA THR A 28 1.86 -8.08 6.00
C THR A 28 1.61 -7.51 7.39
N GLN A 29 1.82 -8.30 8.45
CA GLN A 29 1.65 -7.83 9.82
C GLN A 29 2.59 -6.66 10.14
N GLN A 30 3.88 -6.76 9.82
CA GLN A 30 4.83 -5.66 10.08
C GLN A 30 4.56 -4.44 9.20
N GLY A 31 4.17 -4.65 7.94
CA GLY A 31 3.76 -3.57 7.04
C GLY A 31 2.52 -2.84 7.56
N ASN A 32 1.55 -3.58 8.09
CA ASN A 32 0.32 -3.02 8.67
C ASN A 32 0.58 -2.25 9.97
N LYS A 33 1.54 -2.66 10.82
CA LYS A 33 1.91 -1.89 12.03
C LYS A 33 2.34 -0.44 11.72
N ARG A 34 2.90 -0.20 10.54
CA ARG A 34 3.36 1.14 10.10
C ARG A 34 2.31 1.90 9.31
N ARG A 35 1.16 1.29 8.97
CA ARG A 35 0.06 2.00 8.32
C ARG A 35 -0.67 2.79 9.40
N LEU A 36 -0.69 4.11 9.23
CA LEU A 36 -1.59 4.96 9.98
C LEU A 36 -3.03 4.69 9.49
N PRO A 37 -4.04 4.79 10.38
CA PRO A 37 -5.42 4.85 9.92
C PRO A 37 -5.56 5.98 8.90
N GLU A 38 -6.46 5.81 7.93
CA GLU A 38 -6.76 6.89 7.01
C GLU A 38 -7.21 8.12 7.83
N PRO A 39 -6.62 9.30 7.58
CA PRO A 39 -7.00 10.50 8.31
C PRO A 39 -8.48 10.83 8.05
N ASP A 40 -9.20 11.24 9.10
CA ASP A 40 -10.58 11.74 8.99
C ASP A 40 -10.54 13.11 8.32
N ILE A 41 -10.76 13.13 7.01
CA ILE A 41 -10.73 14.33 6.17
C ILE A 41 -12.16 14.78 5.86
N LYS A 42 -12.49 16.04 6.16
CA LYS A 42 -13.85 16.59 6.03
C LYS A 42 -13.93 17.65 4.94
N VAL A 43 -15.17 17.90 4.51
CA VAL A 43 -15.48 19.05 3.66
C VAL A 43 -15.09 20.33 4.39
N ASN A 44 -14.46 21.26 3.67
CA ASN A 44 -13.83 22.50 4.13
C ASN A 44 -12.45 22.37 4.79
N ASP A 45 -11.92 21.16 5.01
CA ASP A 45 -10.53 21.02 5.44
C ASP A 45 -9.57 21.52 4.35
N LEU A 46 -8.43 22.07 4.79
CA LEU A 46 -7.33 22.49 3.93
C LEU A 46 -6.28 21.39 3.86
N VAL A 47 -6.11 20.79 2.68
CA VAL A 47 -5.20 19.65 2.48
C VAL A 47 -4.13 19.95 1.44
N TYR A 48 -2.93 19.43 1.69
CA TYR A 48 -1.87 19.42 0.70
C TYR A 48 -1.98 18.20 -0.21
N LEU A 49 -1.80 18.40 -1.51
CA LEU A 49 -1.76 17.30 -2.48
C LEU A 49 -0.32 16.94 -2.83
N ALA A 50 -0.02 15.64 -2.80
CA ALA A 50 1.28 15.13 -3.22
C ALA A 50 1.42 15.21 -4.74
N THR A 51 2.53 15.78 -5.22
CA THR A 51 2.77 15.97 -6.66
C THR A 51 3.21 14.69 -7.38
N LYS A 52 3.49 13.61 -6.64
CA LYS A 52 3.95 12.32 -7.17
C LYS A 52 3.03 11.73 -8.25
N ASN A 53 1.72 11.93 -8.11
CA ASN A 53 0.70 11.37 -9.00
C ASN A 53 -0.09 12.45 -9.76
N LEU A 54 0.43 13.69 -9.84
CA LEU A 54 -0.23 14.80 -10.52
C LEU A 54 0.47 15.11 -11.84
N ASN A 55 -0.31 15.47 -12.86
CA ASN A 55 0.23 16.04 -14.08
C ASN A 55 0.70 17.48 -13.82
N LEU A 56 1.99 17.62 -13.53
CA LEU A 56 2.61 18.92 -13.37
C LEU A 56 2.78 19.62 -14.73
N PRO A 57 2.77 20.97 -14.78
CA PRO A 57 2.98 21.70 -16.03
C PRO A 57 4.26 21.24 -16.73
N LYS A 58 4.14 20.97 -18.04
CA LYS A 58 5.21 20.44 -18.89
C LYS A 58 6.42 21.39 -18.87
N GLY A 59 7.62 20.84 -18.84
CA GLY A 59 8.88 21.59 -18.91
C GLY A 59 9.61 21.82 -17.58
N ARG A 60 9.13 21.26 -16.47
CA ARG A 60 9.86 21.26 -15.19
C ARG A 60 10.32 19.84 -14.82
N SER A 61 11.59 19.72 -14.42
CA SER A 61 12.11 18.46 -13.87
C SER A 61 11.39 18.13 -12.56
N ASN A 62 10.92 16.89 -12.39
CA ASN A 62 10.28 16.41 -11.15
C ASN A 62 11.14 16.63 -9.90
N LYS A 63 12.47 16.74 -10.04
CA LYS A 63 13.40 17.03 -8.93
C LYS A 63 13.27 18.45 -8.39
N LEU A 64 12.82 19.39 -9.23
CA LEU A 64 12.65 20.81 -8.89
C LEU A 64 11.20 21.18 -8.54
N CYS A 65 10.29 20.22 -8.64
CA CYS A 65 8.91 20.42 -8.26
C CYS A 65 8.75 20.26 -6.74
N PRO A 66 7.97 21.12 -6.08
CA PRO A 66 7.58 20.89 -4.69
C PRO A 66 6.97 19.50 -4.52
N LYS A 67 7.29 18.82 -3.42
CA LYS A 67 6.71 17.50 -3.09
C LYS A 67 5.20 17.58 -2.84
N TYR A 68 4.75 18.72 -2.35
CA TYR A 68 3.35 19.02 -2.07
C TYR A 68 2.98 20.38 -2.67
N ILE A 69 1.73 20.51 -3.12
CA ILE A 69 1.17 21.78 -3.60
C ILE A 69 -0.07 22.13 -2.78
N GLY A 70 -0.19 23.43 -2.49
CA GLY A 70 -1.38 24.16 -2.00
C GLY A 70 -2.09 23.59 -0.77
N PRO A 71 -2.57 24.42 0.15
CA PRO A 71 -3.75 24.02 0.92
C PRO A 71 -4.97 24.15 0.00
N PHE A 72 -5.50 23.02 -0.47
CA PHE A 72 -6.76 22.96 -1.20
C PHE A 72 -7.90 22.74 -0.23
N ARG A 73 -8.97 23.53 -0.39
CA ARG A 73 -10.20 23.30 0.36
C ARG A 73 -10.98 22.16 -0.26
N ILE A 74 -11.38 21.20 0.55
CA ILE A 74 -12.22 20.10 0.10
C ILE A 74 -13.64 20.61 -0.08
N VAL A 75 -14.17 20.45 -1.30
CA VAL A 75 -15.51 20.93 -1.66
C VAL A 75 -16.57 19.85 -1.44
N GLU A 76 -16.21 18.59 -1.66
CA GLU A 76 -17.12 17.46 -1.56
C GLU A 76 -16.32 16.18 -1.21
N ALA A 77 -16.92 15.30 -0.41
CA ALA A 77 -16.37 13.98 -0.10
C ALA A 77 -17.43 12.90 -0.40
N ARG A 78 -17.06 11.89 -1.22
CA ARG A 78 -17.92 10.74 -1.58
C ARG A 78 -17.30 9.43 -1.10
N PRO A 79 -17.42 9.08 0.20
CA PRO A 79 -16.90 7.81 0.69
C PRO A 79 -17.70 6.65 0.06
N ILE A 80 -16.99 5.71 -0.57
CA ILE A 80 -17.59 4.53 -1.25
C ILE A 80 -18.19 3.54 -0.23
N PHE A 81 -17.78 3.61 1.03
CA PHE A 81 -18.27 2.76 2.11
C PHE A 81 -18.98 3.58 3.18
N LYS A 82 -20.28 3.84 2.98
CA LYS A 82 -21.21 3.98 4.09
C LYS A 82 -22.06 2.72 4.15
N LEU A 83 -21.59 1.71 4.86
CA LEU A 83 -22.49 0.75 5.48
C LEU A 83 -23.08 1.46 6.70
N SER A 84 -24.32 1.91 6.56
CA SER A 84 -25.18 2.40 7.65
C SER A 84 -25.45 1.26 8.65
N PRO A 85 -25.81 1.58 9.91
CA PRO A 85 -25.69 0.68 11.07
C PRO A 85 -26.54 -0.59 11.02
#